data_AF-A0A958DKY5-F1
#
_entry.id   AF-A0A958DKY5-F1
#
_cell.length_a   1.000
_cell.length_b   1.000
_cell.length_c   1.000
_cell.angle_alpha   90.00
_cell.angle_beta   90.00
_cell.angle_gamma   90.00
#
_symmetry.space_group_name_H-M   'P 1'
#
loop_
_entity.id
_entity.type
_entity.pdbx_description
1 polymer ?
#
loop_
_entity_poly.entity_id
_entity_poly.type
_entity_poly.pdbx_seq_one_letter_code
_entity_poly.pdbx_strand_id
1 'polypeptide(L)'
;LPGWGHWHRGARLKGGILAFLGAGTLAGSMYYLAYTRTLEKRYLSRNDPGEIEPAYQDYNAAYQKRNALLAGYALVWIYSQLDLLYFSRMDLQEKSAVRLQPYLLPHQYVALGMIIRF
;
A
#
# COMPACT_ATOMS: atom_id res chain seq x y z
N LEU A 1 7.50 5.21 -1.34
CA LEU A 1 6.11 5.47 -0.91
C LEU A 1 5.19 4.42 -1.51
N PRO A 2 4.15 3.99 -0.78
CA PRO A 2 3.13 3.10 -1.35
C PRO A 2 2.59 3.64 -2.68
N GLY A 3 2.38 2.77 -3.66
CA GLY A 3 1.86 3.15 -4.99
C GLY A 3 2.88 3.64 -6.02
N TRP A 4 4.12 3.99 -5.64
CA TRP A 4 5.14 4.46 -6.59
C TRP A 4 5.50 3.39 -7.64
N GLY A 5 5.65 2.14 -7.22
CA GLY A 5 5.96 1.03 -8.13
C GLY A 5 4.83 0.75 -9.14
N HIS A 6 3.58 1.00 -8.75
CA HIS A 6 2.42 0.85 -9.64
C HIS A 6 2.43 1.89 -10.76
N TRP A 7 2.86 3.12 -10.47
CA TRP A 7 3.01 4.15 -11.49
C TRP A 7 4.05 3.79 -12.55
N HIS A 8 5.22 3.30 -12.12
CA HIS A 8 6.29 2.85 -13.04
C HIS A 8 5.85 1.67 -13.93
N ARG A 9 4.89 0.86 -13.48
CA ARG A 9 4.33 -0.26 -14.25
C ARG A 9 3.04 0.08 -15.01
N GLY A 10 2.68 1.36 -15.09
CA GLY A 10 1.51 1.83 -15.83
C GLY A 10 0.16 1.69 -15.10
N ALA A 11 0.13 1.10 -13.89
CA ALA A 11 -1.06 0.97 -13.05
C ALA A 11 -1.37 2.28 -12.29
N ARG A 12 -1.67 3.35 -13.03
CA ARG A 12 -1.79 4.72 -12.49
C ARG A 12 -2.88 4.89 -11.43
N LEU A 13 -4.07 4.32 -11.66
CA LEU A 13 -5.20 4.43 -10.72
C LEU A 13 -4.88 3.74 -9.39
N LYS A 14 -4.47 2.46 -9.41
CA LYS A 14 -4.06 1.71 -8.21
C LYS A 14 -2.93 2.43 -7.46
N GLY A 15 -1.91 2.87 -8.20
CA GLY A 15 -0.80 3.63 -7.61
C GLY A 15 -1.25 4.94 -6.96
N GLY A 16 -2.19 5.66 -7.57
CA GLY A 16 -2.76 6.89 -7.02
C GLY A 16 -3.50 6.67 -5.71
N ILE A 17 -4.35 5.63 -5.64
CA ILE A 17 -5.08 5.28 -4.42
C ILE A 17 -4.13 4.91 -3.29
N LEU A 18 -3.13 4.05 -3.56
CA LEU A 18 -2.14 3.64 -2.57
C LEU A 18 -1.27 4.81 -2.10
N ALA A 19 -0.89 5.71 -3.01
CA ALA A 19 -0.14 6.90 -2.68
C ALA A 19 -0.97 7.85 -1.80
N PHE A 20 -2.24 8.06 -2.12
CA PHE A 20 -3.15 8.89 -1.31
C PHE A 20 -3.33 8.31 0.10
N LEU A 21 -3.63 7.02 0.21
CA LEU A 21 -3.78 6.35 1.51
C LEU A 21 -2.48 6.37 2.32
N GLY A 22 -1.35 6.10 1.67
CA GLY A 22 -0.03 6.16 2.30
C GLY A 22 0.32 7.57 2.78
N ALA A 23 0.11 8.59 1.95
CA ALA A 23 0.36 9.97 2.32
C ALA A 23 -0.58 10.43 3.45
N GLY A 24 -1.87 10.10 3.37
CA GLY A 24 -2.87 10.47 4.38
C GLY A 24 -2.59 9.85 5.75
N THR A 25 -2.29 8.55 5.79
CA THR A 25 -1.95 7.85 7.05
C THR A 25 -0.65 8.37 7.65
N LEU A 26 0.37 8.61 6.83
CA LEU A 26 1.65 9.18 7.29
C LEU A 26 1.48 10.61 7.81
N ALA A 27 0.86 11.50 7.04
CA ALA A 27 0.62 12.89 7.43
C ALA A 27 -0.25 12.97 8.70
N GLY A 28 -1.29 12.14 8.79
CA GLY A 28 -2.11 12.01 9.98
C GLY A 28 -1.29 11.56 11.19
N SER A 29 -0.41 10.56 11.03
CA SER A 29 0.44 10.10 12.13
C SER A 29 1.40 11.20 12.62
N MET A 30 1.93 12.03 11.72
CA MET A 30 2.79 13.17 12.07
C MET A 30 2.00 14.26 12.80
N TYR A 31 0.78 14.55 12.36
CA TYR A 31 -0.11 15.46 13.07
C TYR A 31 -0.38 14.97 14.50
N TYR A 32 -0.79 13.70 14.65
CA TYR A 32 -1.07 13.13 15.96
C TYR A 32 0.20 12.97 16.81
N LEU A 33 1.39 12.86 16.22
CA LEU A 33 2.65 12.90 16.97
C LEU A 33 2.84 14.24 17.68
N ALA A 34 2.58 15.36 17.00
CA ALA A 34 2.66 16.69 17.61
C ALA A 34 1.51 16.91 18.60
N TYR A 35 0.28 16.57 18.21
CA TYR A 35 -0.91 16.76 19.04
C TYR A 35 -0.85 15.99 20.36
N THR A 36 -0.40 14.72 20.31
CA THR A 36 -0.25 13.89 21.51
C THR A 36 0.73 14.51 22.50
N ARG A 37 1.83 15.12 22.04
CA ARG A 37 2.79 15.82 22.93
C ARG A 37 2.17 17.02 23.63
N THR A 38 1.26 17.74 22.97
CA THR A 38 0.54 18.85 23.59
C THR A 38 -0.41 18.35 24.67
N LEU A 39 -1.16 17.27 24.39
CA LEU A 39 -2.07 16.66 25.37
C LEU A 39 -1.33 16.03 26.55
N GLU A 40 -0.18 15.42 26.30
CA GLU A 40 0.69 14.86 27.34
C GLU A 40 1.12 15.93 28.34
N LYS A 41 1.61 17.07 27.84
CA LYS A 41 1.97 18.21 28.69
C LYS A 41 0.78 18.72 29.49
N ARG A 42 -0.40 18.79 28.88
CA ARG A 42 -1.63 19.23 29.55
C ARG A 42 -2.04 18.28 30.66
N TYR A 43 -1.96 16.97 30.43
CA TYR A 43 -2.24 15.94 31.42
C TYR A 43 -1.27 16.03 32.61
N LEU A 44 0.04 16.08 32.33
CA LEU A 44 1.08 16.14 33.36
C LEU A 44 1.06 17.44 34.18
N SER A 45 0.42 18.50 33.69
CA SER A 45 0.28 19.76 34.42
C SER A 45 -0.93 19.82 35.36
N ARG A 46 -1.83 18.83 35.35
CA ARG A 46 -3.04 18.84 36.21
C ARG A 46 -2.73 18.24 37.58
N ASN A 47 -3.18 18.94 38.62
CA ASN A 47 -3.04 18.53 40.02
C ASN A 47 -4.40 18.23 40.68
N ASP A 48 -5.50 18.64 40.04
CA ASP A 48 -6.85 18.33 40.51
C ASP A 48 -7.25 16.92 40.04
N PRO A 49 -7.56 15.98 40.96
CA PRO A 49 -8.03 14.64 40.61
C PRO A 49 -9.22 14.63 39.63
N GLY A 50 -10.11 15.63 39.70
CA GLY A 50 -11.25 15.76 38.79
C GLY A 50 -10.88 16.13 37.35
N GLU A 51 -9.69 16.68 37.14
CA GLU A 51 -9.20 17.10 35.81
C GLU A 51 -8.18 16.13 35.20
N ILE A 52 -7.51 15.32 36.04
CA ILE A 52 -6.48 14.37 35.61
C ILE A 52 -7.07 13.30 34.70
N GLU A 53 -8.17 12.68 35.10
CA GLU A 53 -8.78 11.57 34.35
C GLU A 53 -9.27 12.00 32.95
N PRO A 54 -10.04 13.11 32.79
CA PRO A 54 -10.41 13.60 31.46
C PRO A 54 -9.18 13.94 30.59
N ALA A 55 -8.17 14.60 31.16
CA ALA A 55 -6.96 14.97 30.42
C ALA A 55 -6.15 13.73 29.96
N TYR A 56 -6.11 12.69 30.79
CA TYR A 56 -5.52 11.41 30.42
C TYR A 56 -6.28 10.72 29.28
N GLN A 57 -7.62 10.71 29.35
CA GLN A 57 -8.45 10.10 28.31
C GLN A 57 -8.25 10.78 26.94
N ASP A 58 -8.18 12.12 26.91
CA ASP A 58 -7.85 12.89 25.71
C ASP A 58 -6.49 12.48 25.13
N TYR A 59 -5.45 12.45 25.98
CA TYR A 59 -4.11 12.03 25.59
C TYR A 59 -4.10 10.60 25.04
N ASN A 60 -4.72 9.65 25.75
CA ASN A 60 -4.75 8.24 25.38
C ASN A 60 -5.49 8.04 24.05
N ALA A 61 -6.61 8.72 23.84
CA ALA A 61 -7.34 8.67 22.56
C ALA A 61 -6.47 9.18 21.39
N ALA A 62 -5.74 10.28 21.57
CA ALA A 62 -4.82 10.78 20.56
C ALA A 62 -3.65 9.82 20.30
N TYR A 63 -3.10 9.23 21.35
CA TYR A 63 -2.02 8.24 21.27
C TYR A 63 -2.46 7.00 20.48
N GLN A 64 -3.66 6.46 20.76
CA GLN A 64 -4.22 5.32 20.03
C GLN A 64 -4.44 5.65 18.55
N LYS A 65 -4.98 6.83 18.23
CA LYS A 65 -5.15 7.29 16.83
C LYS A 65 -3.82 7.38 16.10
N ARG A 66 -2.78 7.93 16.74
CA ARG A 66 -1.42 7.96 16.18
C ARG A 66 -0.93 6.57 15.79
N ASN A 67 -1.04 5.62 16.72
CA ASN A 67 -0.57 4.25 16.51
C ASN A 67 -1.41 3.52 15.45
N ALA A 68 -2.73 3.73 15.43
CA ALA A 68 -3.61 3.20 14.39
C ALA A 68 -3.23 3.73 13.00
N LEU A 69 -2.89 5.01 12.87
CA LEU A 69 -2.44 5.60 11.61
C LEU A 69 -1.07 5.06 11.17
N LEU A 70 -0.12 4.87 12.09
CA LEU A 70 1.17 4.23 11.79
C LEU A 70 0.99 2.78 11.34
N ALA A 71 0.13 2.02 12.04
CA ALA A 71 -0.21 0.66 11.66
C ALA A 71 -0.88 0.62 10.28
N GLY A 72 -1.82 1.52 10.02
CA GLY A 72 -2.48 1.68 8.73
C GLY A 72 -1.48 1.99 7.61
N TYR A 73 -0.54 2.90 7.85
CA TYR A 73 0.54 3.19 6.89
C TYR A 73 1.38 1.94 6.59
N ALA A 74 1.78 1.20 7.62
CA ALA A 74 2.54 -0.04 7.46
C ALA A 74 1.76 -1.09 6.65
N LEU A 75 0.47 -1.28 6.94
CA LEU A 75 -0.40 -2.19 6.19
C LEU A 75 -0.51 -1.77 4.71
N VAL A 76 -0.73 -0.50 4.42
CA VAL A 76 -0.78 0.04 3.05
C VAL A 76 0.56 -0.19 2.33
N TRP A 77 1.68 0.00 3.03
CA TRP A 77 3.01 -0.26 2.47
C TRP A 77 3.23 -1.74 2.16
N ILE A 78 2.93 -2.64 3.11
CA ILE A 78 3.06 -4.09 2.93
C ILE A 78 2.17 -4.56 1.77
N TYR A 79 0.90 -4.15 1.76
CA TYR A 79 -0.02 -4.46 0.66
C TYR A 79 0.55 -3.99 -0.68
N SER A 80 1.07 -2.76 -0.75
CA SER A 80 1.68 -2.23 -1.97
C SER A 80 2.87 -3.07 -2.43
N GLN A 81 3.67 -3.63 -1.53
CA GLN A 81 4.79 -4.50 -1.90
C GLN A 81 4.30 -5.86 -2.40
N LEU A 82 3.34 -6.48 -1.69
CA LEU A 82 2.78 -7.78 -2.08
C LEU A 82 2.08 -7.71 -3.45
N ASP A 83 1.29 -6.65 -3.69
CA ASP A 83 0.65 -6.42 -4.98
C ASP A 83 1.68 -6.31 -6.12
N LEU A 84 2.78 -5.60 -5.90
CA LEU A 84 3.84 -5.48 -6.91
C LEU A 84 4.58 -6.80 -7.12
N LEU A 85 4.87 -7.56 -6.07
CA LEU A 85 5.70 -8.76 -6.21
C LEU A 85 4.92 -9.91 -6.87
N TYR A 86 3.66 -10.09 -6.50
CA TYR A 86 2.89 -11.27 -6.89
C TYR A 86 1.81 -10.98 -7.94
N PHE A 87 0.98 -9.96 -7.73
CA PHE A 87 -0.24 -9.75 -8.52
C PHE A 87 0.02 -8.97 -9.81
N SER A 88 0.83 -7.92 -9.75
CA SER A 88 1.18 -7.09 -10.91
C SER A 88 2.04 -7.83 -11.94
N ARG A 89 2.73 -8.92 -11.56
CA ARG A 89 3.50 -9.75 -12.50
C ARG A 89 2.57 -10.58 -13.39
N MET A 90 1.47 -11.10 -12.83
CA MET A 90 0.50 -11.93 -13.55
C MET A 90 -0.23 -11.14 -14.65
N ASP A 91 -0.68 -9.92 -14.34
CA ASP A 91 -1.40 -9.04 -15.29
C ASP A 91 -0.57 -8.71 -16.55
N LEU A 92 0.75 -8.49 -16.40
CA LEU A 92 1.64 -8.17 -17.52
C LEU A 92 1.95 -9.41 -18.38
N GLN A 93 2.03 -10.58 -17.75
CA GLN A 93 2.25 -11.85 -18.46
C GLN A 93 1.01 -12.25 -19.26
N GLU A 94 -0.19 -12.06 -18.70
CA GLU A 94 -1.45 -12.28 -19.40
C GLU A 94 -1.63 -11.31 -20.58
N LYS A 95 -1.41 -10.00 -20.35
CA LYS A 95 -1.51 -9.00 -21.44
C LYS A 95 -0.49 -9.23 -22.55
N SER A 96 0.71 -9.71 -22.25
CA SER A 96 1.71 -10.02 -23.27
C SER A 96 1.39 -11.33 -24.01
N ALA A 97 0.90 -12.37 -23.33
CA ALA A 97 0.45 -13.61 -23.96
C ALA A 97 -0.73 -13.37 -24.92
N VAL A 98 -1.73 -12.59 -24.50
CA VAL A 98 -2.89 -12.22 -25.35
C VAL A 98 -2.47 -11.34 -26.53
N ARG A 99 -1.42 -10.53 -26.39
CA ARG A 99 -0.90 -9.68 -27.49
C ARG A 99 -0.07 -10.45 -28.52
N LEU A 100 0.47 -11.62 -28.17
CA LEU A 100 1.20 -12.50 -29.09
C LEU A 100 0.29 -13.53 -29.77
N GLN A 101 -0.88 -13.82 -29.20
CA GLN A 101 -1.90 -14.69 -29.79
C GLN A 101 -2.52 -14.24 -31.13
N PRO A 102 -2.60 -12.95 -31.53
CA PRO A 102 -3.18 -12.59 -32.83
C PRO A 102 -2.33 -13.08 -34.02
N TYR A 103 -1.06 -13.43 -33.79
CA TYR A 103 -0.13 -13.88 -34.84
C TYR A 103 -0.09 -15.40 -35.03
N LEU A 104 -0.73 -16.16 -34.14
CA LEU A 104 -0.85 -17.61 -34.27
C LEU A 104 -2.28 -17.94 -34.71
N LEU A 105 -2.57 -17.69 -35.99
CA LEU A 105 -3.79 -18.24 -36.60
C LEU A 105 -3.73 -19.78 -36.61
N PRO A 106 -4.87 -20.46 -36.40
CA PRO A 106 -4.96 -21.90 -36.48
C PRO A 106 -5.08 -22.32 -37.95
N HIS A 107 -3.95 -22.58 -38.61
CA HIS A 107 -3.96 -23.42 -39.80
C HIS A 107 -3.23 -24.72 -39.50
N GLN A 108 -4.05 -25.73 -39.20
CA GLN A 108 -3.73 -27.12 -39.47
C GLN A 108 -3.20 -27.24 -40.91
N TYR A 109 -2.10 -27.97 -41.12
CA TYR A 109 -1.94 -29.11 -42.06
C TYR A 109 -0.45 -29.52 -42.15
N VAL A 110 -0.16 -30.70 -41.58
CA VAL A 110 0.68 -31.82 -42.08
C VAL A 110 1.88 -31.51 -42.99
N ALA A 111 3.09 -31.92 -42.57
CA ALA A 111 4.02 -32.70 -43.40
C ALA A 111 5.18 -33.27 -42.58
N LEU A 112 5.41 -34.59 -42.76
CA LEU A 112 6.62 -35.30 -42.38
C LEU A 112 7.88 -34.54 -42.80
N GLY A 113 8.81 -34.34 -41.86
CA GLY A 113 10.16 -33.87 -42.14
C GLY A 113 11.17 -34.68 -41.34
N MET A 114 11.64 -35.77 -41.94
CA MET A 114 12.65 -36.70 -41.45
C MET A 114 13.90 -35.97 -40.93
N ILE A 115 14.24 -36.16 -39.65
CA ILE A 115 15.53 -35.73 -39.09
C ILE A 115 16.55 -36.81 -39.42
N ILE A 116 17.39 -36.58 -40.43
CA ILE A 116 18.65 -37.32 -40.59
C ILE A 116 19.72 -36.57 -39.79
N ARG A 117 20.31 -37.28 -38.83
CA ARG A 117 21.49 -36.84 -38.08
C ARG A 117 22.76 -37.15 -38.86
N PHE A 118 23.68 -36.20 -38.91
CA PHE A 118 25.13 -36.41 -38.91
C PHE A 118 25.75 -35.44 -37.91
#